data_AF-A0A419GTS3-F1
#
_entry.id   AF-A0A419GTS3-F1
#
_cell.length_a   1.000
_cell.length_b   1.000
_cell.length_c   1.000
_cell.angle_alpha   90.00
_cell.angle_beta   90.00
_cell.angle_gamma   90.00
#
_symmetry.space_group_name_H-M   'P 1'
#
loop_
_entity.id
_entity.type
_entity.pdbx_description
1 polymer ?
#
loop_
_entity_poly.entity_id
_entity_poly.type
_entity_poly.pdbx_seq_one_letter_code
_entity_poly.pdbx_strand_id
1 'polypeptide(L)'
;MTEELNRTFNDEVNRYRNALLFYAKKCDWDTFKVNAGRLFDYIEKIEMSEIERRFFKISKIIVSILAVITLFIFKIDPDIYPALARLKEIIVILAVSGCCFEVFFFLNFRMYMKQKISFYKKRRERFITDIERDFKEIVV
;
A
#
# COMPACT_ATOMS: atom_id res chain seq x y z
N MET A 1 -3.05 -6.29 -10.51
CA MET A 1 -1.93 -7.22 -10.31
C MET A 1 -1.81 -8.03 -11.59
N THR A 2 -0.64 -8.16 -12.19
CA THR A 2 -0.46 -9.05 -13.34
C THR A 2 -0.64 -10.50 -12.87
N GLU A 3 -1.35 -11.34 -13.63
CA GLU A 3 -1.64 -12.74 -13.25
C GLU A 3 -0.39 -13.54 -12.88
N GLU A 4 0.73 -13.21 -13.51
CA GLU A 4 2.05 -13.77 -13.26
C GLU A 4 2.53 -13.53 -11.83
N LEU A 5 2.38 -12.30 -11.32
CA LEU A 5 2.79 -11.94 -9.95
C LEU A 5 1.93 -12.68 -8.90
N ASN A 6 0.65 -12.90 -9.20
CA ASN A 6 -0.26 -13.67 -8.35
C ASN A 6 0.12 -15.14 -8.28
N ARG A 7 0.51 -15.74 -9.42
CA ARG A 7 0.98 -17.12 -9.45
C ARG A 7 2.27 -17.28 -8.66
N THR A 8 3.25 -16.40 -8.90
CA THR A 8 4.52 -16.44 -8.16
C THR A 8 4.30 -16.27 -6.65
N PHE A 9 3.43 -15.34 -6.25
CA PHE A 9 3.06 -15.15 -4.85
C PHE A 9 2.40 -16.38 -4.23
N ASN A 10 1.38 -16.93 -4.89
CA ASN A 10 0.69 -18.12 -4.39
C ASN A 10 1.62 -19.33 -4.31
N ASP A 11 2.50 -19.52 -5.27
CA ASP A 11 3.48 -20.60 -5.25
C ASP A 11 4.48 -20.44 -4.11
N GLU A 12 4.90 -19.22 -3.82
CA GLU A 12 5.85 -18.92 -2.75
C GLU A 12 5.20 -19.05 -1.37
N VAL A 13 3.98 -18.53 -1.20
CA VAL A 13 3.17 -18.74 0.01
C VAL A 13 2.89 -20.22 0.24
N ASN A 14 2.56 -20.97 -0.82
CA ASN A 14 2.34 -22.41 -0.71
C ASN A 14 3.63 -23.18 -0.38
N ARG A 15 4.77 -22.82 -0.96
CA ARG A 15 6.08 -23.39 -0.57
C ARG A 15 6.39 -23.13 0.90
N TYR A 16 6.19 -21.90 1.37
CA TYR A 16 6.43 -21.55 2.77
C TYR A 16 5.44 -22.24 3.73
N ARG A 17 4.17 -22.36 3.34
CA ARG A 17 3.16 -23.11 4.11
C ARG A 17 3.52 -24.59 4.21
N ASN A 18 3.90 -25.21 3.10
CA ASN A 18 4.33 -26.60 3.07
C ASN A 18 5.62 -26.81 3.87
N ALA A 19 6.56 -25.86 3.81
CA ALA A 19 7.76 -25.87 4.64
C ALA A 19 7.41 -25.76 6.13
N LEU A 20 6.49 -24.86 6.52
CA LEU A 20 6.02 -24.74 7.91
C LEU A 20 5.35 -26.04 8.39
N LEU A 21 4.45 -26.64 7.60
CA LEU A 21 3.82 -27.91 7.96
C LEU A 21 4.82 -29.08 8.08
N PHE A 22 5.84 -29.09 7.23
CA PHE A 22 6.92 -30.07 7.29
C PHE A 22 7.80 -29.88 8.53
N TYR A 23 8.20 -28.64 8.81
CA TYR A 23 9.02 -28.31 9.98
C TYR A 23 8.23 -28.42 11.29
N ALA A 24 6.92 -28.21 11.29
CA ALA A 24 6.07 -28.38 12.46
C ALA A 24 6.13 -29.81 13.04
N LYS A 25 6.39 -30.81 12.19
CA LYS A 25 6.50 -32.22 12.59
C LYS A 25 7.92 -32.68 12.88
N LYS A 26 8.94 -31.89 12.55
CA LYS A 26 10.36 -32.31 12.60
C LYS A 26 11.27 -31.41 13.42
N CYS A 27 10.86 -30.18 13.70
CA CYS A 27 11.70 -29.16 14.33
C CYS A 27 11.16 -28.74 15.68
N ASP A 28 12.08 -28.22 16.50
CA ASP A 28 11.78 -27.52 17.74
C ASP A 28 11.05 -26.20 17.47
N TRP A 29 10.33 -25.74 18.50
CA TRP A 29 9.53 -24.52 18.43
C TRP A 29 10.33 -23.28 18.03
N ASP A 30 11.58 -23.14 18.50
CA ASP A 30 12.39 -21.96 18.23
C ASP A 30 12.76 -21.85 16.74
N THR A 31 13.14 -22.98 16.10
CA THR A 31 13.39 -23.03 14.65
C THR A 31 12.12 -22.73 13.85
N PHE A 32 10.98 -23.29 14.26
CA PHE A 32 9.70 -23.06 13.58
C PHE A 32 9.24 -21.59 13.70
N LYS A 33 9.37 -20.99 14.88
CA LYS A 33 9.07 -19.58 15.16
C LYS A 33 9.87 -18.62 14.28
N VAL A 34 11.16 -18.90 14.05
CA VAL A 34 12.00 -18.08 13.15
C VAL A 34 11.46 -18.12 11.72
N ASN A 35 11.12 -19.30 11.21
CA ASN A 35 10.59 -19.46 9.86
C ASN A 35 9.19 -18.84 9.69
N ALA A 36 8.32 -18.99 10.69
CA ALA A 36 7.01 -18.34 10.72
C ALA A 36 7.14 -16.81 10.73
N GLY A 37 8.08 -16.27 11.53
CA GLY A 37 8.38 -14.85 11.56
C GLY A 37 8.84 -14.32 10.19
N ARG A 38 9.69 -15.06 9.48
CA ARG A 38 10.11 -14.70 8.11
C ARG A 38 8.94 -14.66 7.12
N LEU A 39 8.01 -15.60 7.22
CA LEU A 39 6.80 -15.60 6.39
C LEU A 39 5.92 -14.38 6.66
N PHE A 40 5.71 -14.04 7.94
CA PHE A 40 4.98 -12.83 8.32
C PHE A 40 5.64 -11.58 7.72
N ASP A 41 6.96 -11.45 7.89
CA ASP A 41 7.72 -10.30 7.38
C ASP A 41 7.64 -10.21 5.83
N TYR A 42 7.59 -11.36 5.13
CA TYR A 42 7.43 -11.42 3.68
C TYR A 42 6.05 -10.95 3.23
N ILE A 43 4.98 -11.48 3.86
CA ILE A 43 3.61 -11.12 3.53
C ILE A 43 3.35 -9.63 3.80
N GLU A 44 3.83 -9.10 4.93
CA GLU A 44 3.69 -7.67 5.26
C GLU A 44 4.39 -6.77 4.23
N LYS A 45 5.59 -7.14 3.77
CA LYS A 45 6.32 -6.38 2.75
C LYS A 45 5.55 -6.31 1.44
N ILE A 46 4.92 -7.40 1.03
CA ILE A 46 4.08 -7.45 -0.18
C ILE A 46 2.84 -6.59 0.00
N GLU A 47 2.16 -6.73 1.13
CA GLU A 47 0.96 -5.95 1.42
C GLU A 47 1.27 -4.43 1.43
N MET A 48 2.39 -4.02 2.03
CA MET A 48 2.86 -2.64 1.99
C MET A 48 3.18 -2.17 0.57
N SER A 49 3.91 -2.97 -0.20
CA SER A 49 4.26 -2.64 -1.58
C SER A 49 3.02 -2.49 -2.48
N GLU A 50 2.00 -3.33 -2.28
CA GLU A 50 0.73 -3.21 -3.00
C GLU A 50 -0.02 -1.93 -2.66
N ILE A 51 -0.08 -1.58 -1.37
CA ILE A 51 -0.73 -0.37 -0.89
C ILE A 51 -0.04 0.88 -1.47
N GLU A 52 1.29 0.91 -1.44
CA GLU A 52 2.10 1.96 -2.08
C GLU A 52 1.84 2.04 -3.58
N ARG A 53 1.84 0.89 -4.28
CA ARG A 53 1.60 0.85 -5.72
C ARG A 53 0.20 1.38 -6.09
N ARG A 54 -0.83 1.03 -5.32
CA ARG A 54 -2.20 1.55 -5.51
C ARG A 54 -2.25 3.05 -5.28
N PHE A 55 -1.60 3.54 -4.21
CA PHE A 55 -1.48 4.96 -3.92
C PHE A 55 -0.79 5.73 -5.06
N PHE A 56 0.39 5.27 -5.50
CA PHE A 56 1.14 5.90 -6.60
C PHE A 56 0.36 5.91 -7.91
N LYS A 57 -0.42 4.86 -8.21
CA LYS A 57 -1.27 4.82 -9.39
C LYS A 57 -2.31 5.94 -9.37
N ILE A 58 -3.00 6.13 -8.24
CA ILE A 58 -4.03 7.17 -8.08
C ILE A 58 -3.39 8.56 -8.07
N SER A 59 -2.33 8.75 -7.28
CA SER A 59 -1.61 10.02 -7.18
C SER A 59 -1.07 10.47 -8.54
N LYS A 60 -0.46 9.58 -9.33
CA LYS A 60 0.03 9.91 -10.68
C LYS A 60 -1.08 10.42 -11.61
N ILE A 61 -2.29 9.83 -11.53
CA ILE A 61 -3.44 10.27 -12.33
C ILE A 61 -3.86 11.68 -11.92
N ILE A 62 -4.00 11.94 -10.62
CA ILE A 62 -4.39 13.24 -10.08
C ILE A 62 -3.38 14.32 -10.49
N VAL A 63 -2.07 14.07 -10.29
CA VAL A 63 -1.00 15.00 -10.67
C VAL A 63 -1.00 15.29 -12.17
N SER A 64 -1.23 14.27 -13.00
CA SER A 64 -1.26 14.45 -14.46
C SER A 64 -2.44 15.33 -14.88
N ILE A 65 -3.62 15.13 -14.27
CA ILE A 65 -4.81 15.97 -14.51
C ILE A 65 -4.54 17.41 -14.08
N LEU A 66 -3.97 17.63 -12.89
CA LEU A 66 -3.62 18.96 -12.39
C LEU A 66 -2.61 19.65 -13.31
N ALA A 67 -1.57 18.96 -13.77
CA ALA A 67 -0.59 19.52 -14.69
C ALA A 67 -1.23 19.98 -16.01
N VAL A 68 -2.15 19.19 -16.57
CA VAL A 68 -2.90 19.56 -17.77
C VAL A 68 -3.77 20.80 -17.51
N ILE A 69 -4.50 20.84 -16.40
CA ILE A 69 -5.33 21.99 -16.01
C ILE A 69 -4.47 23.26 -15.88
N THR A 70 -3.32 23.17 -15.22
CA THR A 70 -2.39 24.30 -15.08
C THR A 70 -1.90 24.81 -16.43
N LEU A 71 -1.54 23.92 -17.36
CA LEU A 71 -1.16 24.31 -18.73
C LEU A 71 -2.28 25.04 -19.46
N PHE A 72 -3.54 24.61 -19.28
CA PHE A 72 -4.69 25.31 -19.85
C PHE A 72 -4.87 26.71 -19.25
N ILE A 73 -4.71 26.88 -17.93
CA ILE A 73 -4.81 28.19 -17.26
C ILE A 73 -3.77 29.18 -17.83
N PHE A 74 -2.53 28.73 -18.05
CA PHE A 74 -1.46 29.58 -18.59
C PHE A 74 -1.66 30.00 -20.05
N LYS A 75 -2.41 29.22 -20.84
CA LYS A 75 -2.70 29.54 -22.24
C LYS A 75 -3.88 30.49 -22.43
N ILE A 76 -4.71 30.71 -21.40
CA ILE A 76 -5.86 31.62 -21.48
C ILE A 76 -5.39 33.04 -21.12
N ASP A 77 -5.33 33.89 -22.13
CA ASP A 77 -5.04 35.32 -21.98
C ASP A 77 -6.35 36.12 -21.81
N PRO A 78 -6.67 36.61 -20.60
CA PRO A 78 -7.92 37.27 -20.31
C PRO A 78 -8.03 38.66 -20.98
N ASP A 79 -6.91 39.26 -21.39
CA ASP A 79 -6.90 40.56 -22.09
C ASP A 79 -7.44 40.46 -23.53
N ILE A 80 -7.38 39.25 -24.13
CA ILE A 80 -7.85 38.99 -25.49
C ILE A 80 -9.31 38.50 -25.49
N TYR A 81 -9.74 37.79 -24.45
CA TYR A 81 -11.09 37.22 -24.34
C TYR A 81 -11.71 37.49 -22.95
N PRO A 82 -12.31 38.68 -22.74
CA PRO A 82 -12.90 39.04 -21.44
C PRO A 82 -14.06 38.13 -21.02
N ALA A 83 -14.75 37.49 -21.97
CA ALA A 83 -15.78 36.49 -21.70
C ALA A 83 -15.23 35.20 -21.05
N LEU A 84 -13.93 34.91 -21.22
CA LEU A 84 -13.26 33.74 -20.64
C LEU A 84 -12.67 34.02 -19.26
N ALA A 85 -12.67 35.27 -18.78
CA ALA A 85 -12.10 35.63 -17.48
C ALA A 85 -12.79 34.91 -16.31
N ARG A 86 -14.14 34.86 -16.29
CA ARG A 86 -14.92 34.11 -15.29
C ARG A 86 -14.65 32.60 -15.35
N LEU A 87 -14.46 32.06 -16.55
CA LEU A 87 -14.17 30.64 -16.74
C LEU A 87 -12.75 30.30 -16.23
N LYS A 88 -11.78 31.18 -16.45
CA LYS A 88 -10.42 31.07 -15.90
C LYS A 88 -10.44 31.08 -14.38
N GLU A 89 -11.19 31.98 -13.74
CA GLU A 89 -11.34 32.01 -12.27
C GLU A 89 -11.87 30.69 -11.70
N ILE A 90 -12.92 30.13 -12.31
CA ILE A 90 -13.48 28.83 -11.89
C ILE A 90 -12.44 27.72 -12.02
N ILE A 91 -11.71 27.67 -13.13
CA ILE A 91 -10.67 26.66 -13.36
C ILE A 91 -9.51 26.81 -12.37
N VAL A 92 -9.11 28.04 -12.04
CA VAL A 92 -8.08 28.31 -11.02
C VAL A 92 -8.54 27.83 -9.65
N ILE A 93 -9.79 28.10 -9.26
CA ILE A 93 -10.34 27.62 -7.98
C ILE A 93 -10.38 26.08 -7.94
N LEU A 94 -10.80 25.44 -9.03
CA LEU A 94 -10.77 23.98 -9.15
C LEU A 94 -9.35 23.40 -9.07
N ALA A 95 -8.37 24.06 -9.69
CA ALA A 95 -6.98 23.65 -9.61
C ALA A 95 -6.44 23.76 -8.17
N VAL A 96 -6.70 24.89 -7.48
CA VAL A 96 -6.32 25.07 -6.08
C VAL A 96 -6.99 24.03 -5.18
N SER A 97 -8.29 23.78 -5.37
CA SER A 97 -9.03 22.75 -4.63
C SER A 97 -8.43 21.36 -4.86
N GLY A 98 -8.09 21.02 -6.10
CA GLY A 98 -7.44 19.76 -6.45
C GLY A 98 -6.05 19.61 -5.82
N CYS A 99 -5.25 20.68 -5.79
CA CYS A 99 -3.96 20.68 -5.08
C CYS A 99 -4.15 20.45 -3.56
N CYS A 100 -5.13 21.09 -2.93
CA CYS A 100 -5.46 20.87 -1.52
C CYS A 100 -5.90 19.42 -1.26
N PHE A 101 -6.72 18.85 -2.15
CA PHE A 101 -7.12 17.44 -2.08
C PHE A 101 -5.91 16.50 -2.18
N GLU A 102 -4.97 16.76 -3.09
CA GLU A 102 -3.76 15.96 -3.24
C GLU A 102 -2.91 15.95 -1.96
N VAL A 103 -2.69 17.12 -1.37
CA VAL A 103 -1.96 17.25 -0.10
C VAL A 103 -2.66 16.48 1.02
N PHE A 104 -3.99 16.62 1.12
CA PHE A 104 -4.78 15.87 2.10
C PHE A 104 -4.68 14.36 1.87
N PHE A 105 -4.77 13.91 0.62
CA PHE A 105 -4.65 12.49 0.26
C PHE A 105 -3.28 11.93 0.62
N PHE A 106 -2.21 12.67 0.33
CA PHE A 106 -0.84 12.29 0.68
C PHE A 106 -0.61 12.23 2.20
N LEU A 107 -1.11 13.22 2.94
CA LEU A 107 -0.99 13.23 4.41
C LEU A 107 -1.72 12.05 5.06
N ASN A 108 -2.94 11.74 4.61
CA ASN A 108 -3.68 10.58 5.09
C ASN A 108 -2.94 9.27 4.81
N PHE A 109 -2.40 9.11 3.59
CA PHE A 109 -1.61 7.93 3.26
C PHE A 109 -0.38 7.79 4.17
N ARG A 110 0.35 8.90 4.40
CA ARG A 110 1.51 8.89 5.29
C ARG A 110 1.14 8.54 6.73
N MET A 111 0.03 9.07 7.24
CA MET A 111 -0.47 8.72 8.59
C MET A 111 -0.87 7.24 8.67
N TYR A 112 -1.57 6.73 7.67
CA TYR A 112 -1.96 5.33 7.58
C TYR A 112 -0.73 4.40 7.60
N MET A 113 0.29 4.68 6.76
CA MET A 113 1.52 3.90 6.73
C MET A 113 2.27 3.96 8.07
N LYS A 114 2.35 5.15 8.69
CA LYS A 114 2.98 5.32 10.01
C LYS A 114 2.28 4.48 11.08
N GLN A 115 0.95 4.47 11.11
CA GLN A 115 0.19 3.63 12.04
C GLN A 115 0.45 2.15 11.77
N LYS A 116 0.39 1.71 10.51
CA LYS A 116 0.64 0.32 10.15
C LYS A 116 2.01 -0.18 10.60
N ILE A 117 3.05 0.63 10.40
CA ILE A 117 4.41 0.35 10.88
C ILE A 117 4.47 0.33 12.42
N SER A 118 3.79 1.26 13.10
CA SER A 118 3.73 1.30 14.57
C SER A 118 3.08 0.05 15.16
N PHE A 119 2.09 -0.53 14.48
CA PHE A 119 1.42 -1.77 14.92
C PHE A 119 2.12 -3.05 14.44
N TYR A 120 3.16 -2.95 13.60
CA TYR A 120 3.86 -4.09 13.03
C TYR A 120 4.33 -5.07 14.11
N LYS A 121 5.04 -4.58 15.13
CA LYS A 121 5.57 -5.41 16.21
C LYS A 121 4.45 -6.18 16.93
N LYS A 122 3.35 -5.49 17.25
CA LYS A 122 2.18 -6.09 17.92
C LYS A 122 1.42 -7.09 17.04
N ARG A 123 1.41 -6.90 15.72
CA ARG A 123 0.81 -7.86 14.77
C ARG A 123 1.69 -9.09 14.64
N ARG A 124 3.01 -8.91 14.51
CA ARG A 124 3.98 -10.00 14.46
C ARG A 124 3.94 -10.86 15.72
N GLU A 125 3.90 -10.23 16.89
CA GLU A 125 3.78 -10.93 18.17
C GLU A 125 2.50 -11.76 18.24
N ARG A 126 1.34 -11.17 17.91
CA ARG A 126 0.07 -11.91 17.85
C ARG A 126 0.11 -13.10 16.88
N PHE A 127 0.65 -12.90 15.69
CA PHE A 127 0.81 -13.96 14.70
C PHE A 127 1.64 -15.14 15.24
N ILE A 128 2.76 -14.85 15.92
CA ILE A 128 3.58 -15.89 16.54
C ILE A 128 2.81 -16.59 17.68
N THR A 129 2.10 -15.85 18.52
CA THR A 129 1.31 -16.44 19.63
C THR A 129 0.17 -17.33 19.13
N ASP A 130 -0.53 -16.92 18.08
CA ASP A 130 -1.61 -17.72 17.48
C ASP A 130 -1.04 -19.03 16.91
N ILE A 131 0.07 -18.93 16.17
CA ILE A 131 0.76 -20.10 15.61
C ILE A 131 1.37 -21.00 16.70
N GLU A 132 1.78 -20.45 17.84
CA GLU A 132 2.27 -21.23 18.97
C GLU A 132 1.20 -22.14 19.56
N ARG A 133 -0.02 -21.62 19.70
CA ARG A 133 -1.17 -22.41 20.13
C ARG A 133 -1.41 -23.56 19.15
N ASP A 134 -1.46 -23.25 17.86
CA ASP A 134 -1.72 -24.24 16.81
C ASP A 134 -0.58 -25.29 16.73
N PHE A 135 0.67 -24.90 16.93
CA PHE A 135 1.81 -25.82 16.96
C PHE A 135 1.73 -26.79 18.15
N LYS A 136 1.35 -26.30 19.33
CA LYS A 136 1.18 -27.16 20.52
C LYS A 136 0.04 -28.15 20.36
N GLU A 137 -1.01 -27.82 19.62
CA GLU A 137 -2.11 -28.75 19.32
C GLU A 137 -1.72 -29.83 18.30
N ILE A 138 -0.70 -29.62 17.47
CA ILE A 138 -0.24 -30.57 16.44
C ILE A 138 0.84 -31.54 16.96
N VAL A 139 1.61 -31.14 17.97
CA VAL A 139 2.74 -31.90 18.52
C VAL A 139 2.33 -32.81 19.70
N VAL A 140 1.11 -32.65 20.23
CA VAL A 140 0.47 -33.58 21.19
C VAL A 140 -0.25 -34.68 20.43
#